data_AF-A0AAV6UEL9-F1
#
_entry.id   AF-A0AAV6UEL9-F1
#
_cell.length_a   1.000
_cell.length_b   1.000
_cell.length_c   1.000
_cell.angle_alpha   90.00
_cell.angle_beta   90.00
_cell.angle_gamma   90.00
#
_symmetry.space_group_name_H-M   'P 1'
#
loop_
_entity.id
_entity.type
_entity.pdbx_description
1 polymer ?
#
loop_
_entity_poly.entity_id
_entity_poly.type
_entity_poly.pdbx_seq_one_letter_code
_entity_poly.pdbx_strand_id
1 'polypeptide(L)'
;MSHFMNLLLRLLLLSPLPFALCDVQRPFYVIGHMVNDVGLIEPFLDMGSNGLESDVHFSPNGSVKELFHGFPCDLGRRCTDRSDLADFLDKVRELTDSGAKNGYYQKQLVMLFFDMKMGTSGNKTKSAVDVLDHLVEHLWTEDKIRQQEIRVLLYIERERNSDFILSFARELRLRNLDHLSRNIGFDGGIGDVANIRQMFQNLNVTANVWLGNGITNVLRPLLNDTRLGRLLSVRDSSSGFVSKVYDWTVDSKAVMRGSLRLGVDGMITNQPSTLVGVLEEPEFREAFRLATVEDDCFERFVGKTA
;
A
#
# COMPACT_ATOMS: atom_id res chain seq x y z
N MET A 1 -60.24 6.51 -44.14
CA MET A 1 -60.59 7.03 -42.80
C MET A 1 -60.75 5.85 -41.86
N SER A 2 -60.07 5.95 -40.71
CA SER A 2 -60.29 5.22 -39.46
C SER A 2 -60.05 3.70 -39.42
N HIS A 3 -58.85 3.31 -38.99
CA HIS A 3 -58.62 2.15 -38.14
C HIS A 3 -57.77 2.61 -36.96
N PHE A 4 -58.41 2.83 -35.81
CA PHE A 4 -57.75 3.06 -34.54
C PHE A 4 -58.31 2.02 -33.56
N MET A 5 -57.52 0.98 -33.29
CA MET A 5 -57.79 0.05 -32.20
C MET A 5 -56.46 -0.42 -31.59
N ASN A 6 -56.31 -0.10 -30.31
CA ASN A 6 -55.56 -0.82 -29.29
C ASN A 6 -54.10 -1.23 -29.57
N LEU A 7 -53.16 -0.53 -28.91
CA LEU A 7 -52.07 -1.25 -28.24
C LEU A 7 -51.59 -0.52 -26.98
N LEU A 8 -52.04 -1.10 -25.86
CA LEU A 8 -51.38 -1.22 -24.56
C LEU A 8 -50.49 -0.06 -24.06
N LEU A 9 -51.08 0.64 -23.09
CA LEU A 9 -50.47 0.98 -21.81
C LEU A 9 -49.50 -0.14 -21.32
N ARG A 10 -48.19 0.05 -21.54
CA ARG A 10 -47.14 -0.54 -20.71
C ARG A 10 -46.39 0.61 -20.05
N LEU A 11 -46.95 1.10 -18.95
CA LEU A 11 -46.22 1.84 -17.94
C LEU A 11 -45.13 0.90 -17.39
N LEU A 12 -43.94 0.98 -17.98
CA LEU A 12 -42.71 0.53 -17.35
C LEU A 12 -42.53 1.38 -16.09
N LEU A 13 -42.89 0.80 -14.94
CA LEU A 13 -42.30 1.17 -13.66
C LEU A 13 -40.81 0.89 -13.77
N LEU A 14 -40.06 1.86 -14.28
CA LEU A 14 -38.63 1.98 -14.06
C LEU A 14 -38.46 2.20 -12.56
N SER A 15 -38.32 1.11 -11.81
CA SER A 15 -37.68 1.20 -10.50
C SER A 15 -36.35 1.90 -10.72
N PRO A 16 -36.04 3.01 -10.03
CA PRO A 16 -34.70 3.55 -10.07
C PRO A 16 -33.80 2.43 -9.55
N LEU A 17 -32.97 1.87 -10.43
CA LEU A 17 -31.78 1.16 -10.03
C LEU A 17 -31.10 2.07 -9.01
N PRO A 18 -30.80 1.61 -7.79
CA PRO A 18 -30.00 2.40 -6.89
C PRO A 18 -28.68 2.62 -7.62
N PHE A 19 -28.47 3.84 -8.11
CA PHE A 19 -27.13 4.29 -8.39
C PHE A 19 -26.40 4.09 -7.06
N ALA A 20 -25.54 3.07 -7.00
CA ALA A 20 -24.55 3.00 -5.95
C ALA A 20 -23.88 4.38 -5.99
N LEU A 21 -24.09 5.17 -4.94
CA LEU A 21 -23.30 6.37 -4.71
C LEU A 21 -21.87 5.87 -4.70
N CYS A 22 -21.18 6.05 -5.82
CA CYS A 22 -19.76 5.83 -5.91
C CYS A 22 -19.18 6.69 -4.81
N ASP A 23 -18.50 6.06 -3.85
CA ASP A 23 -17.96 6.79 -2.73
C ASP A 23 -17.05 7.88 -3.28
N VAL A 24 -17.45 9.13 -3.07
CA VAL A 24 -16.78 10.29 -3.66
C VAL A 24 -15.48 10.59 -2.93
N GLN A 25 -15.27 9.99 -1.76
CA GLN A 25 -14.07 10.16 -0.95
C GLN A 25 -12.95 9.26 -1.46
N ARG A 26 -11.74 9.83 -1.59
CA ARG A 26 -10.54 9.06 -1.89
C ARG A 26 -10.20 8.14 -0.70
N PRO A 27 -10.07 6.82 -0.91
CA PRO A 27 -9.53 5.92 0.11
C PRO A 27 -8.08 6.29 0.41
N PHE A 28 -7.78 6.54 1.67
CA PHE A 28 -6.50 7.06 2.12
C PHE A 28 -5.76 6.06 3.00
N TYR A 29 -4.46 5.92 2.76
CA TYR A 29 -3.58 4.97 3.45
C TYR A 29 -2.69 5.71 4.46
N VAL A 30 -2.99 5.55 5.74
CA VAL A 30 -2.17 5.99 6.87
C VAL A 30 -1.21 4.86 7.20
N ILE A 31 0.04 5.00 6.76
CA ILE A 31 1.05 3.94 6.86
C ILE A 31 1.96 4.25 8.05
N GLY A 32 1.95 3.37 9.06
CA GLY A 32 2.85 3.47 10.20
C GLY A 32 4.29 3.20 9.77
N HIS A 33 5.20 4.14 10.03
CA HIS A 33 6.61 4.03 9.60
C HIS A 33 7.43 3.10 10.50
N MET A 34 8.38 2.35 9.94
CA MET A 34 9.44 1.62 10.66
C MET A 34 8.90 0.73 11.79
N VAL A 35 7.83 -0.01 11.51
CA VAL A 35 7.15 -0.93 12.44
C VAL A 35 7.85 -2.28 12.34
N ASN A 36 9.04 -2.36 12.93
CA ASN A 36 9.93 -3.53 12.81
C ASN A 36 9.87 -4.50 13.98
N ASP A 37 9.05 -4.22 14.99
CA ASP A 37 8.89 -5.05 16.17
C ASP A 37 7.43 -5.45 16.34
N VAL A 38 7.20 -6.71 16.70
CA VAL A 38 5.85 -7.27 16.93
C VAL A 38 5.05 -6.42 17.91
N GLY A 39 5.70 -5.90 18.95
CA GLY A 39 5.10 -5.04 19.97
C GLY A 39 4.72 -3.64 19.48
N LEU A 40 5.13 -3.24 18.27
CA LEU A 40 4.73 -1.98 17.65
C LEU A 40 3.49 -2.10 16.75
N ILE A 41 3.07 -3.31 16.38
CA ILE A 41 1.92 -3.52 15.50
C ILE A 41 0.66 -2.89 16.10
N GLU A 42 0.21 -3.37 17.26
CA GLU A 42 -1.02 -2.88 17.90
C GLU A 42 -0.95 -1.38 18.24
N PRO A 43 0.15 -0.82 18.81
CA PRO A 43 0.25 0.61 19.04
C PRO A 43 0.07 1.48 17.79
N PHE A 44 0.61 1.09 16.64
CA PHE A 44 0.42 1.86 15.40
C PHE A 44 -1.02 1.74 14.86
N LEU A 45 -1.62 0.55 14.95
CA LEU A 45 -3.02 0.35 14.57
C LEU A 45 -3.96 1.15 15.48
N ASP A 46 -3.71 1.16 16.80
CA ASP A 46 -4.48 1.93 17.78
C ASP A 46 -4.36 3.45 17.56
N MET A 47 -3.24 3.92 17.00
CA MET A 47 -3.09 5.31 16.56
C MET A 47 -3.83 5.61 15.24
N GLY A 48 -4.39 4.61 14.59
CA GLY A 48 -5.21 4.73 13.38
C GLY A 48 -4.48 4.46 12.07
N SER A 49 -3.32 3.79 12.11
CA SER A 49 -2.70 3.25 10.90
C SER A 49 -3.59 2.18 10.26
N ASN A 50 -3.70 2.24 8.93
CA ASN A 50 -4.29 1.17 8.14
C ASN A 50 -3.30 0.46 7.21
N GLY A 51 -2.07 0.95 7.13
CA GLY A 51 -0.93 0.18 6.65
C GLY A 51 0.23 0.23 7.64
N LEU A 52 1.14 -0.73 7.56
CA LEU A 52 2.37 -0.76 8.34
C LEU A 52 3.54 -0.92 7.39
N GLU A 53 4.56 -0.08 7.55
CA GLU A 53 5.83 -0.18 6.84
C GLU A 53 6.89 -0.84 7.73
N SER A 54 7.59 -1.84 7.20
CA SER A 54 8.65 -2.56 7.89
C SER A 54 9.86 -2.79 6.99
N ASP A 55 11.05 -2.61 7.55
CA ASP A 55 12.34 -2.80 6.89
C ASP A 55 12.76 -4.27 6.92
N VAL A 56 12.86 -4.92 5.76
CA VAL A 56 13.28 -6.32 5.66
C VAL A 56 14.77 -6.40 5.38
N HIS A 57 15.54 -6.86 6.35
CA HIS A 57 16.97 -7.12 6.22
C HIS A 57 17.25 -8.54 5.75
N PHE A 58 18.30 -8.67 4.94
CA PHE A 58 18.75 -9.95 4.40
C PHE A 58 20.16 -10.29 4.87
N SER A 59 20.41 -11.59 5.00
CA SER A 59 21.74 -12.15 5.15
C SER A 59 22.49 -12.18 3.80
N PRO A 60 23.83 -12.27 3.78
CA PRO A 60 24.61 -12.32 2.53
C PRO A 60 24.23 -13.47 1.60
N ASN A 61 23.72 -14.59 2.15
CA ASN A 61 23.24 -15.73 1.34
C ASN A 61 21.88 -15.46 0.67
N GLY A 62 21.23 -14.33 0.96
CA GLY A 62 19.92 -13.94 0.45
C GLY A 62 18.73 -14.30 1.34
N SER A 63 18.88 -15.07 2.42
CA SER A 63 17.73 -15.33 3.32
C SER A 63 17.34 -14.07 4.08
N VAL A 64 16.06 -13.94 4.41
CA VAL A 64 15.56 -12.98 5.38
C VAL A 64 16.33 -13.18 6.69
N LYS A 65 16.69 -12.07 7.33
CA LYS A 65 17.47 -12.07 8.56
C LYS A 65 16.64 -11.60 9.75
N GLU A 66 16.00 -10.45 9.59
CA GLU A 66 15.20 -9.79 10.62
C GLU A 66 14.44 -8.62 9.98
N LEU A 67 13.38 -8.17 10.64
CA LEU A 67 12.84 -6.84 10.45
C LEU A 67 13.70 -5.85 11.25
N PHE A 68 14.35 -4.90 10.58
CA PHE A 68 15.28 -3.99 11.24
C PHE A 68 15.65 -2.80 10.35
N HIS A 69 15.68 -1.60 10.93
CA HIS A 69 16.14 -0.39 10.24
C HIS A 69 17.64 -0.11 10.52
N GLY A 70 17.99 0.02 11.81
CA GLY A 70 19.32 0.45 12.25
C GLY A 70 19.52 1.98 12.22
N PHE A 71 20.65 2.44 12.76
CA PHE A 71 21.00 3.87 12.77
C PHE A 71 21.72 4.29 11.47
N PRO A 72 21.46 5.50 10.95
CA PRO A 72 20.50 6.50 11.43
C PRO A 72 19.05 6.20 11.02
N CYS A 73 18.07 6.68 11.79
CA CYS A 73 16.64 6.67 11.42
C CYS A 73 15.98 8.03 11.77
N ASP A 74 14.68 8.15 11.53
CA ASP A 74 13.89 9.36 11.82
C ASP A 74 14.02 9.86 13.26
N LEU A 75 13.97 11.18 13.43
CA LEU A 75 14.07 11.80 14.74
C LEU A 75 12.88 11.40 15.62
N GLY A 76 13.18 11.02 16.87
CA GLY A 76 12.16 10.60 17.84
C GLY A 76 11.79 9.11 17.74
N ARG A 77 12.43 8.35 16.85
CA ARG A 77 12.24 6.90 16.72
C ARG A 77 13.35 6.11 17.39
N ARG A 78 13.02 4.89 17.83
CA ARG A 78 14.00 3.91 18.30
C ARG A 78 14.40 3.03 17.11
N CYS A 79 15.58 3.28 16.55
CA CYS A 79 16.04 2.62 15.33
C CYS A 79 16.45 1.14 15.50
N THR A 80 16.42 0.63 16.74
CA THR A 80 16.99 -0.68 17.09
C THR A 80 15.95 -1.78 17.35
N ASP A 81 14.68 -1.41 17.34
CA ASP A 81 13.55 -2.34 17.42
C ASP A 81 13.60 -3.31 16.23
N ARG A 82 13.30 -4.58 16.50
CA ARG A 82 13.49 -5.68 15.54
C ARG A 82 12.62 -6.87 15.87
N SER A 83 12.36 -7.71 14.88
CA SER A 83 11.69 -9.00 15.07
C SER A 83 12.06 -9.97 13.97
N ASP A 84 11.72 -11.24 14.17
CA ASP A 84 11.68 -12.20 13.08
C ASP A 84 10.49 -11.88 12.15
N LEU A 85 10.66 -12.09 10.84
CA LEU A 85 9.59 -11.82 9.88
C LEU A 85 8.42 -12.79 10.08
N ALA A 86 8.68 -14.06 10.41
CA ALA A 86 7.65 -15.06 10.68
C ALA A 86 6.79 -14.65 11.87
N ASP A 87 7.40 -14.29 13.00
CA ASP A 87 6.68 -13.86 14.21
C ASP A 87 5.81 -12.62 13.93
N PHE A 88 6.34 -11.67 13.15
CA PHE A 88 5.60 -10.47 12.74
C PHE A 88 4.39 -10.82 11.86
N LEU A 89 4.58 -11.66 10.85
CA LEU A 89 3.52 -12.08 9.94
C LEU A 89 2.45 -12.91 10.67
N ASP A 90 2.86 -13.80 11.56
CA ASP A 90 1.96 -14.61 12.39
C ASP A 90 1.09 -13.72 13.29
N LYS A 91 1.69 -12.68 13.89
CA LYS A 91 0.92 -11.70 14.67
C LYS A 91 -0.07 -10.92 13.81
N VAL A 92 0.35 -10.45 12.63
CA VAL A 92 -0.57 -9.80 11.68
C VAL A 92 -1.70 -10.74 11.30
N ARG A 93 -1.39 -12.01 11.00
CA ARG A 93 -2.34 -13.05 10.64
C ARG A 93 -3.39 -13.28 11.73
N GLU A 94 -2.98 -13.31 12.99
CA GLU A 94 -3.86 -13.41 14.16
C GLU A 94 -4.78 -12.18 14.30
N LEU A 95 -4.22 -10.97 14.16
CA LEU A 95 -4.98 -9.73 14.28
C LEU A 95 -5.94 -9.48 13.11
N THR A 96 -5.69 -10.11 11.97
CA THR A 96 -6.48 -9.93 10.75
C THR A 96 -7.35 -11.15 10.44
N ASP A 97 -7.54 -12.06 11.39
CA ASP A 97 -8.52 -13.12 11.26
C ASP A 97 -9.94 -12.55 11.45
N SER A 98 -10.80 -12.76 10.45
CA SER A 98 -12.22 -12.39 10.51
C SER A 98 -13.00 -13.02 11.68
N GLY A 99 -12.51 -14.15 12.22
CA GLY A 99 -13.06 -14.80 13.41
C GLY A 99 -12.48 -14.30 14.73
N ALA A 100 -11.43 -13.49 14.70
CA ALA A 100 -10.83 -12.94 15.90
C ALA A 100 -11.79 -11.93 16.57
N LYS A 101 -11.78 -11.91 17.90
CA LYS A 101 -12.55 -10.94 18.70
C LYS A 101 -11.83 -9.58 18.79
N ASN A 102 -11.06 -9.22 17.77
CA ASN A 102 -10.35 -7.96 17.67
C ASN A 102 -10.83 -7.19 16.42
N GLY A 103 -10.84 -5.86 16.49
CA GLY A 103 -11.48 -5.02 15.45
C GLY A 103 -10.61 -4.76 14.22
N TYR A 104 -9.43 -5.39 14.11
CA TYR A 104 -8.38 -4.93 13.21
C TYR A 104 -8.59 -5.37 11.75
N TYR A 105 -9.25 -6.51 11.50
CA TYR A 105 -9.51 -7.03 10.15
C TYR A 105 -10.33 -6.08 9.27
N GLN A 106 -11.49 -5.62 9.73
CA GLN A 106 -12.41 -4.84 8.86
C GLN A 106 -12.09 -3.34 8.82
N LYS A 107 -11.44 -2.78 9.84
CA LYS A 107 -11.39 -1.32 10.03
C LYS A 107 -10.02 -0.71 10.26
N GLN A 108 -8.96 -1.53 10.39
CA GLN A 108 -7.63 -1.00 10.68
C GLN A 108 -6.62 -1.54 9.67
N LEU A 109 -6.12 -2.78 9.75
CA LEU A 109 -5.01 -3.18 8.89
C LEU A 109 -5.43 -3.73 7.53
N VAL A 110 -5.04 -3.05 6.45
CA VAL A 110 -5.39 -3.46 5.06
C VAL A 110 -4.17 -3.80 4.19
N MET A 111 -2.98 -3.30 4.56
CA MET A 111 -1.76 -3.45 3.76
C MET A 111 -0.50 -3.52 4.62
N LEU A 112 0.41 -4.43 4.27
CA LEU A 112 1.80 -4.38 4.71
C LEU A 112 2.67 -3.78 3.60
N PHE A 113 3.51 -2.83 3.97
CA PHE A 113 4.50 -2.22 3.09
C PHE A 113 5.86 -2.74 3.56
N PHE A 114 6.60 -3.44 2.71
CA PHE A 114 7.92 -3.93 3.10
C PHE A 114 9.02 -3.20 2.33
N ASP A 115 9.85 -2.43 3.03
CA ASP A 115 11.09 -1.87 2.49
C ASP A 115 12.14 -2.97 2.43
N MET A 116 12.31 -3.52 1.23
CA MET A 116 13.34 -4.53 0.98
C MET A 116 14.71 -3.84 0.98
N LYS A 117 15.50 -4.05 2.05
CA LYS A 117 16.89 -3.57 2.14
C LYS A 117 17.82 -4.42 1.28
N MET A 118 17.58 -4.38 -0.02
CA MET A 118 18.27 -5.16 -1.06
C MET A 118 19.78 -4.90 -1.10
N GLY A 119 20.26 -3.80 -0.52
CA GLY A 119 21.69 -3.54 -0.34
C GLY A 119 22.40 -4.53 0.61
N THR A 120 21.67 -5.23 1.49
CA THR A 120 22.26 -6.23 2.40
C THR A 120 22.23 -7.65 1.83
N SER A 121 21.43 -7.89 0.79
CA SER A 121 21.33 -9.21 0.15
C SER A 121 22.46 -9.44 -0.84
N GLY A 122 23.18 -10.56 -0.67
CA GLY A 122 24.13 -11.06 -1.68
C GLY A 122 23.48 -11.94 -2.75
N ASN A 123 22.19 -12.28 -2.62
CA ASN A 123 21.45 -13.10 -3.57
C ASN A 123 19.97 -12.72 -3.61
N LYS A 124 19.61 -11.81 -4.51
CA LYS A 124 18.24 -11.27 -4.65
C LYS A 124 17.21 -12.30 -5.11
N THR A 125 17.62 -13.31 -5.89
CA THR A 125 16.73 -14.39 -6.28
C THR A 125 16.34 -15.23 -5.08
N LYS A 126 17.31 -15.62 -4.25
CA LYS A 126 17.01 -16.32 -3.00
C LYS A 126 16.17 -15.45 -2.07
N SER A 127 16.46 -14.15 -1.96
CA SER A 127 15.64 -13.22 -1.15
C SER A 127 14.18 -13.18 -1.59
N ALA A 128 13.92 -13.18 -2.90
CA ALA A 128 12.55 -13.19 -3.41
C ALA A 128 11.80 -14.48 -3.04
N VAL A 129 12.47 -15.62 -3.19
CA VAL A 129 11.92 -16.94 -2.82
C VAL A 129 11.64 -16.99 -1.32
N ASP A 130 12.61 -16.58 -0.50
CA ASP A 130 12.52 -16.64 0.95
C ASP A 130 11.41 -15.71 1.48
N VAL A 131 11.26 -14.50 0.93
CA VAL A 131 10.12 -13.62 1.28
C VAL A 131 8.79 -14.26 0.89
N LEU A 132 8.70 -14.89 -0.29
CA LEU A 132 7.46 -15.57 -0.70
C LEU A 132 7.13 -16.74 0.24
N ASP A 133 8.13 -17.52 0.66
CA ASP A 133 7.97 -18.60 1.64
C ASP A 133 7.34 -18.06 2.92
N HIS A 134 7.90 -16.98 3.48
CA HIS A 134 7.36 -16.36 4.70
C HIS A 134 5.92 -15.88 4.53
N LEU A 135 5.58 -15.23 3.41
CA LEU A 135 4.22 -14.74 3.16
C LEU A 135 3.20 -15.86 3.04
N VAL A 136 3.54 -16.95 2.35
CA VAL A 136 2.66 -18.10 2.16
C VAL A 136 2.49 -18.87 3.48
N GLU A 137 3.56 -19.06 4.24
CA GLU A 137 3.53 -19.87 5.46
C GLU A 137 2.93 -19.14 6.67
N HIS A 138 3.22 -17.83 6.81
CA HIS A 138 2.91 -17.07 8.03
C HIS A 138 1.83 -16.00 7.87
N LEU A 139 1.53 -15.52 6.65
CA LEU A 139 0.52 -14.46 6.45
C LEU A 139 -0.77 -14.97 5.81
N TRP A 140 -0.66 -15.55 4.63
CA TRP A 140 -1.80 -15.96 3.82
C TRP A 140 -2.33 -17.33 4.22
N THR A 141 -3.62 -17.56 4.02
CA THR A 141 -4.30 -18.79 4.42
C THR A 141 -4.59 -19.67 3.20
N GLU A 142 -4.16 -20.93 3.24
CA GLU A 142 -4.42 -21.89 2.16
C GLU A 142 -5.90 -22.28 2.04
N ASP A 143 -6.63 -22.21 3.15
CA ASP A 143 -8.01 -22.70 3.28
C ASP A 143 -9.08 -21.79 2.62
N LYS A 144 -8.68 -20.61 2.13
CA LYS A 144 -9.55 -19.62 1.49
C LYS A 144 -10.74 -19.19 2.35
N ILE A 145 -10.64 -19.31 3.67
CA ILE A 145 -11.72 -18.90 4.58
C ILE A 145 -11.87 -17.37 4.54
N ARG A 146 -10.77 -16.63 4.37
CA ARG A 146 -10.82 -15.19 4.20
C ARG A 146 -11.34 -14.81 2.82
N GLN A 147 -12.33 -13.92 2.78
CA GLN A 147 -12.79 -13.31 1.53
C GLN A 147 -11.65 -12.52 0.86
N GLN A 148 -10.75 -11.97 1.68
CA GLN A 148 -9.59 -11.22 1.23
C GLN A 148 -8.40 -11.41 2.15
N GLU A 149 -7.24 -11.63 1.54
CA GLU A 149 -5.96 -11.63 2.25
C GLU A 149 -5.43 -10.21 2.43
N ILE A 150 -4.58 -10.03 3.44
CA ILE A 150 -3.82 -8.79 3.62
C ILE A 150 -2.93 -8.58 2.40
N ARG A 151 -3.02 -7.38 1.83
CA ARG A 151 -2.24 -6.98 0.66
C ARG A 151 -0.81 -6.62 1.08
N VAL A 152 0.14 -6.88 0.20
CA VAL A 152 1.56 -6.65 0.43
C VAL A 152 2.13 -5.77 -0.68
N LEU A 153 2.78 -4.68 -0.31
CA LEU A 153 3.54 -3.83 -1.20
C LEU A 153 5.03 -4.08 -0.98
N LEU A 154 5.71 -4.56 -2.03
CA LEU A 154 7.14 -4.85 -2.00
C LEU A 154 7.92 -3.68 -2.60
N TYR A 155 8.59 -2.92 -1.75
CA TYR A 155 9.40 -1.78 -2.15
C TYR A 155 10.85 -2.20 -2.40
N ILE A 156 11.40 -1.79 -3.54
CA ILE A 156 12.84 -1.81 -3.79
C ILE A 156 13.36 -0.37 -3.90
N GLU A 157 14.50 -0.07 -3.27
CA GLU A 157 15.05 1.30 -3.24
C GLU A 157 15.28 1.90 -4.64
N ARG A 158 15.71 1.04 -5.58
CA ARG A 158 16.14 1.40 -6.93
C ARG A 158 15.94 0.25 -7.91
N GLU A 159 15.81 0.62 -9.16
CA GLU A 159 15.57 -0.19 -10.35
C GLU A 159 16.66 -1.24 -10.59
N ARG A 160 17.90 -0.98 -10.15
CA ARG A 160 19.00 -1.97 -10.14
C ARG A 160 18.71 -3.21 -9.27
N ASN A 161 17.64 -3.19 -8.49
CA ASN A 161 17.18 -4.30 -7.67
C ASN A 161 16.00 -5.05 -8.30
N SER A 162 15.68 -4.79 -9.58
CA SER A 162 14.60 -5.43 -10.34
C SER A 162 14.65 -6.96 -10.35
N ASP A 163 15.83 -7.55 -10.18
CA ASP A 163 16.00 -9.01 -10.10
C ASP A 163 15.20 -9.64 -8.97
N PHE A 164 14.98 -8.91 -7.87
CA PHE A 164 14.11 -9.34 -6.78
C PHE A 164 12.66 -9.49 -7.28
N ILE A 165 12.10 -8.44 -7.87
CA ILE A 165 10.73 -8.43 -8.41
C ILE A 165 10.56 -9.52 -9.47
N LEU A 166 11.51 -9.62 -10.40
CA LEU A 166 11.50 -10.65 -11.45
C LEU A 166 11.46 -12.05 -10.85
N SER A 167 12.33 -12.31 -9.87
CA SER A 167 12.43 -13.62 -9.22
C SER A 167 11.17 -13.93 -8.43
N PHE A 168 10.60 -12.96 -7.72
CA PHE A 168 9.37 -13.11 -6.96
C PHE A 168 8.19 -13.48 -7.88
N ALA A 169 8.02 -12.73 -8.97
CA ALA A 169 6.96 -12.98 -9.94
C ALA A 169 7.12 -14.33 -10.67
N ARG A 170 8.37 -14.76 -10.94
CA ARG A 170 8.65 -16.09 -11.50
C ARG A 170 8.32 -17.19 -10.51
N GLU A 171 8.68 -17.02 -9.24
CA GLU A 171 8.44 -18.03 -8.22
C GLU A 171 6.94 -18.27 -7.99
N LEU A 172 6.12 -17.21 -7.98
CA LEU A 172 4.66 -17.35 -7.95
C LEU A 172 4.14 -18.26 -9.07
N ARG A 173 4.59 -18.04 -10.31
CA ARG A 173 4.19 -18.85 -11.47
C ARG A 173 4.68 -20.29 -11.35
N LEU A 174 5.95 -20.48 -10.96
CA LEU A 174 6.54 -21.81 -10.81
C LEU A 174 5.79 -22.67 -9.78
N ARG A 175 5.24 -22.03 -8.74
CA ARG A 175 4.48 -22.70 -7.67
C ARG A 175 2.96 -22.72 -7.90
N ASN A 176 2.47 -22.26 -9.04
CA ASN A 176 1.03 -22.11 -9.34
C ASN A 176 0.28 -21.21 -8.34
N LEU A 177 0.94 -20.19 -7.83
CA LEU A 177 0.43 -19.21 -6.86
C LEU A 177 -0.04 -17.90 -7.54
N ASP A 178 -0.29 -17.91 -8.85
CA ASP A 178 -0.71 -16.73 -9.62
C ASP A 178 -1.95 -16.03 -9.06
N HIS A 179 -2.83 -16.77 -8.40
CA HIS A 179 -4.02 -16.24 -7.73
C HIS A 179 -3.71 -15.25 -6.59
N LEU A 180 -2.49 -15.29 -6.02
CA LEU A 180 -2.03 -14.36 -4.99
C LEU A 180 -1.55 -13.03 -5.56
N SER A 181 -1.29 -12.94 -6.87
CA SER A 181 -0.81 -11.70 -7.53
C SER A 181 -1.72 -10.50 -7.29
N ARG A 182 -3.03 -10.71 -7.11
CA ARG A 182 -4.01 -9.66 -6.75
C ARG A 182 -3.75 -9.01 -5.39
N ASN A 183 -3.01 -9.69 -4.51
CA ASN A 183 -2.66 -9.22 -3.17
C ASN A 183 -1.25 -8.63 -3.12
N ILE A 184 -0.55 -8.54 -4.24
CA ILE A 184 0.85 -8.11 -4.30
C ILE A 184 0.98 -6.89 -5.20
N GLY A 185 1.67 -5.88 -4.68
CA GLY A 185 2.11 -4.73 -5.43
C GLY A 185 3.61 -4.51 -5.32
N PHE A 186 4.11 -3.61 -6.16
CA PHE A 186 5.53 -3.28 -6.25
C PHE A 186 5.75 -1.77 -6.22
N ASP A 187 6.86 -1.35 -5.62
CA ASP A 187 7.37 0.02 -5.70
C ASP A 187 8.81 0.00 -6.22
N GLY A 188 9.08 0.85 -7.21
CA GLY A 188 10.40 0.96 -7.88
C GLY A 188 11.37 1.95 -7.25
N GLY A 189 10.97 2.60 -6.16
CA GLY A 189 11.81 3.41 -5.31
C GLY A 189 12.02 4.85 -5.76
N ILE A 190 13.19 5.40 -5.43
CA ILE A 190 13.49 6.84 -5.53
C ILE A 190 14.17 7.24 -6.85
N GLY A 191 14.37 6.30 -7.79
CA GLY A 191 15.03 6.55 -9.07
C GLY A 191 14.20 7.35 -10.08
N ASP A 192 14.72 7.62 -11.28
CA ASP A 192 13.99 8.43 -12.26
C ASP A 192 12.74 7.71 -12.76
N VAL A 193 11.61 8.42 -12.80
CA VAL A 193 10.29 7.85 -13.11
C VAL A 193 10.25 7.17 -14.48
N ALA A 194 11.02 7.64 -15.48
CA ALA A 194 11.09 6.99 -16.79
C ALA A 194 11.88 5.68 -16.73
N ASN A 195 12.95 5.62 -15.93
CA ASN A 195 13.70 4.38 -15.71
C ASN A 195 12.87 3.35 -14.94
N ILE A 196 12.14 3.78 -13.91
CA ILE A 196 11.19 2.93 -13.18
C ILE A 196 10.13 2.37 -14.13
N ARG A 197 9.56 3.22 -15.00
CA ARG A 197 8.61 2.77 -16.03
C ARG A 197 9.22 1.70 -16.92
N GLN A 198 10.42 1.95 -17.46
CA GLN A 198 11.09 1.02 -18.34
C GLN A 198 11.40 -0.31 -17.64
N MET A 199 11.80 -0.27 -16.36
CA MET A 199 11.98 -1.45 -15.54
C MET A 199 10.68 -2.27 -15.47
N PHE A 200 9.56 -1.68 -15.05
CA PHE A 200 8.30 -2.41 -14.94
C PHE A 200 7.80 -2.94 -16.29
N GLN A 201 7.99 -2.19 -17.38
CA GLN A 201 7.70 -2.68 -18.74
C GLN A 201 8.53 -3.91 -19.09
N ASN A 202 9.84 -3.91 -18.81
CA ASN A 202 10.72 -5.05 -19.07
C ASN A 202 10.35 -6.28 -18.22
N LEU A 203 9.80 -6.06 -17.03
CA LEU A 203 9.33 -7.11 -16.12
C LEU A 203 7.91 -7.61 -16.46
N ASN A 204 7.23 -6.99 -17.43
CA ASN A 204 5.81 -7.20 -17.72
C ASN A 204 4.90 -6.98 -16.49
N VAL A 205 5.27 -6.02 -15.63
CA VAL A 205 4.42 -5.55 -14.51
C VAL A 205 3.61 -4.36 -15.03
N THR A 206 2.31 -4.58 -15.20
CA THR A 206 1.40 -3.60 -15.84
C THR A 206 0.41 -2.96 -14.87
N ALA A 207 0.34 -3.46 -13.63
CA ALA A 207 -0.57 -3.00 -12.59
C ALA A 207 0.08 -3.13 -11.21
N ASN A 208 -0.64 -2.70 -10.17
CA ASN A 208 -0.24 -2.82 -8.77
C ASN A 208 1.06 -2.09 -8.43
N VAL A 209 1.29 -0.94 -9.07
CA VAL A 209 2.49 -0.14 -8.85
C VAL A 209 2.17 1.05 -7.95
N TRP A 210 2.90 1.16 -6.85
CA TRP A 210 2.93 2.35 -6.02
C TRP A 210 4.24 3.10 -6.26
N LEU A 211 4.24 4.42 -6.13
CA LEU A 211 5.47 5.20 -6.07
C LEU A 211 5.40 6.29 -5.02
N GLY A 212 6.49 6.41 -4.26
CA GLY A 212 6.66 7.42 -3.22
C GLY A 212 7.59 8.55 -3.59
N ASN A 213 7.40 9.69 -2.95
CA ASN A 213 8.43 10.71 -2.81
C ASN A 213 8.62 11.03 -1.32
N GLY A 214 9.86 11.24 -0.91
CA GLY A 214 10.09 11.46 0.50
C GLY A 214 11.54 11.54 0.92
N ILE A 215 11.72 11.88 2.20
CA ILE A 215 13.00 11.90 2.92
C ILE A 215 12.70 11.80 4.42
N THR A 216 13.74 11.56 5.24
CA THR A 216 13.63 11.55 6.71
C THR A 216 12.81 12.73 7.25
N ASN A 217 12.00 12.47 8.27
CA ASN A 217 11.01 13.40 8.81
C ASN A 217 11.57 14.80 9.13
N VAL A 218 12.83 14.90 9.57
CA VAL A 218 13.50 16.18 9.87
C VAL A 218 13.68 17.06 8.64
N LEU A 219 13.96 16.44 7.48
CA LEU A 219 14.23 17.17 6.24
C LEU A 219 13.00 17.29 5.36
N ARG A 220 11.95 16.48 5.60
CA ARG A 220 10.74 16.47 4.78
C ARG A 220 10.08 17.85 4.64
N PRO A 221 9.97 18.71 5.67
CA PRO A 221 9.43 20.06 5.52
C PRO A 221 10.21 20.98 4.57
N LEU A 222 11.46 20.67 4.25
CA LEU A 222 12.33 21.44 3.37
C LEU A 222 12.39 20.84 1.95
N LEU A 223 11.84 19.65 1.74
CA LEU A 223 11.84 18.96 0.45
C LEU A 223 10.83 19.60 -0.51
N ASN A 224 11.27 19.87 -1.73
CA ASN A 224 10.40 20.35 -2.81
C ASN A 224 9.53 19.22 -3.38
N ASP A 225 8.23 19.50 -3.55
CA ASP A 225 7.22 18.55 -4.06
C ASP A 225 7.25 18.36 -5.59
N THR A 226 8.24 18.88 -6.32
CA THR A 226 8.34 18.74 -7.79
C THR A 226 8.31 17.28 -8.24
N ARG A 227 9.03 16.38 -7.54
CA ARG A 227 8.98 14.94 -7.84
C ARG A 227 7.60 14.36 -7.54
N LEU A 228 7.02 14.71 -6.39
CA LEU A 228 5.68 14.25 -6.00
C LEU A 228 4.63 14.65 -7.05
N GLY A 229 4.65 15.90 -7.51
CA GLY A 229 3.80 16.38 -8.61
C GLY A 229 4.00 15.62 -9.93
N ARG A 230 5.24 15.23 -10.27
CA ARG A 230 5.51 14.37 -11.44
C ARG A 230 4.92 12.97 -11.27
N LEU A 231 5.00 12.38 -10.07
CA LEU A 231 4.40 11.07 -9.77
C LEU A 231 2.87 11.13 -9.91
N LEU A 232 2.24 12.15 -9.34
CA LEU A 232 0.80 12.39 -9.45
C LEU A 232 0.38 12.56 -10.91
N SER A 233 1.12 13.35 -11.69
CA SER A 233 0.86 13.53 -13.13
C SER A 233 0.96 12.21 -13.91
N VAL A 234 1.89 11.32 -13.53
CA VAL A 234 2.01 9.99 -14.14
C VAL A 234 0.86 9.09 -13.72
N ARG A 235 0.46 9.10 -12.44
CA ARG A 235 -0.72 8.35 -11.96
C ARG A 235 -1.98 8.81 -12.69
N ASP A 236 -2.21 10.10 -12.81
CA ASP A 236 -3.48 10.64 -13.34
C ASP A 236 -3.55 10.65 -14.88
N SER A 237 -2.45 10.32 -15.56
CA SER A 237 -2.41 10.13 -17.01
C SER A 237 -3.17 8.87 -17.45
N SER A 238 -3.84 8.95 -18.61
CA SER A 238 -4.52 7.81 -19.24
C SER A 238 -3.57 6.66 -19.61
N SER A 239 -2.29 6.95 -19.84
CA SER A 239 -1.21 5.97 -20.07
C SER A 239 -0.34 5.74 -18.83
N GLY A 240 -0.79 6.18 -17.66
CA GLY A 240 -0.10 6.02 -16.39
C GLY A 240 0.06 4.54 -16.01
N PHE A 241 1.22 4.17 -15.49
CA PHE A 241 1.50 2.82 -14.97
C PHE A 241 1.40 2.74 -13.43
N VAL A 242 1.20 3.89 -12.78
CA VAL A 242 1.13 4.01 -11.32
C VAL A 242 -0.33 3.93 -10.89
N SER A 243 -0.60 3.10 -9.89
CA SER A 243 -1.91 2.94 -9.26
C SER A 243 -2.11 3.96 -8.15
N LYS A 244 -1.11 4.10 -7.26
CA LYS A 244 -1.17 4.98 -6.08
C LYS A 244 0.14 5.74 -5.89
N VAL A 245 0.06 6.93 -5.33
CA VAL A 245 1.19 7.79 -4.99
C VAL A 245 1.15 8.14 -3.51
N TYR A 246 2.26 8.01 -2.81
CA TYR A 246 2.37 8.35 -1.39
C TYR A 246 3.53 9.31 -1.11
N ASP A 247 3.51 9.88 0.08
CA ASP A 247 4.54 10.78 0.59
C ASP A 247 5.13 10.25 1.91
N TRP A 248 6.42 10.48 2.15
CA TRP A 248 7.11 9.96 3.34
C TRP A 248 8.33 10.80 3.76
N THR A 249 8.83 10.72 4.99
CA THR A 249 8.04 10.44 6.20
C THR A 249 7.40 11.75 6.65
N VAL A 250 6.08 11.78 6.78
CA VAL A 250 5.31 13.01 6.99
C VAL A 250 4.78 13.09 8.43
N ASP A 251 5.38 13.96 9.23
CA ASP A 251 5.05 14.10 10.67
C ASP A 251 4.47 15.47 11.05
N SER A 252 4.62 16.48 10.19
CA SER A 252 4.10 17.83 10.42
C SER A 252 2.72 17.98 9.80
N LYS A 253 1.75 18.47 10.58
CA LYS A 253 0.41 18.81 10.06
C LYS A 253 0.46 19.74 8.84
N ALA A 254 1.41 20.67 8.77
CA ALA A 254 1.54 21.56 7.63
C ALA A 254 1.87 20.79 6.34
N VAL A 255 2.79 19.82 6.41
CA VAL A 255 3.15 18.95 5.29
C VAL A 255 2.00 17.99 4.98
N MET A 256 1.38 17.37 6.00
CA MET A 256 0.19 16.51 5.80
C MET A 256 -0.89 17.23 4.99
N ARG A 257 -1.27 18.45 5.38
CA ARG A 257 -2.25 19.25 4.62
C ARG A 257 -1.79 19.55 3.19
N GLY A 258 -0.51 19.88 3.01
CA GLY A 258 0.07 20.10 1.68
C GLY A 258 -0.06 18.87 0.78
N SER A 259 0.33 17.70 1.29
CA SER A 259 0.29 16.45 0.55
C SER A 259 -1.15 15.98 0.27
N LEU A 260 -2.09 16.21 1.19
CA LEU A 260 -3.53 15.98 0.95
C LEU A 260 -4.07 16.88 -0.17
N ARG A 261 -3.73 18.18 -0.18
CA ARG A 261 -4.14 19.10 -1.26
C ARG A 261 -3.57 18.71 -2.63
N LEU A 262 -2.39 18.10 -2.65
CA LEU A 262 -1.82 17.54 -3.88
C LEU A 262 -2.55 16.26 -4.35
N GLY A 263 -3.35 15.63 -3.49
CA GLY A 263 -4.14 14.45 -3.82
C GLY A 263 -3.35 13.15 -3.82
N VAL A 264 -2.38 13.00 -2.90
CA VAL A 264 -1.73 11.71 -2.63
C VAL A 264 -2.75 10.69 -2.12
N ASP A 265 -2.44 9.40 -2.30
CA ASP A 265 -3.28 8.28 -1.86
C ASP A 265 -2.91 7.80 -0.46
N GLY A 266 -1.71 8.09 0.01
CA GLY A 266 -1.28 7.71 1.36
C GLY A 266 -0.08 8.49 1.84
N MET A 267 0.24 8.31 3.12
CA MET A 267 1.46 8.84 3.72
C MET A 267 2.06 7.82 4.68
N ILE A 268 3.39 7.71 4.66
CA ILE A 268 4.15 7.05 5.72
C ILE A 268 4.43 8.09 6.80
N THR A 269 4.11 7.77 8.06
CA THR A 269 4.21 8.70 9.19
C THR A 269 4.65 8.01 10.48
N ASN A 270 5.39 8.74 11.32
CA ASN A 270 5.67 8.35 12.69
C ASN A 270 4.51 8.72 13.64
N GLN A 271 3.53 9.50 13.17
CA GLN A 271 2.41 10.02 13.97
C GLN A 271 1.04 9.73 13.31
N PRO A 272 0.59 8.46 13.25
CA PRO A 272 -0.67 8.10 12.62
C PRO A 272 -1.87 8.87 13.17
N SER A 273 -1.95 9.04 14.50
CA SER A 273 -3.06 9.73 15.16
C SER A 273 -3.14 11.21 14.77
N THR A 274 -1.99 11.86 14.56
CA THR A 274 -1.91 13.22 14.04
C THR A 274 -2.47 13.30 12.63
N LEU A 275 -2.12 12.35 11.76
CA LEU A 275 -2.60 12.30 10.37
C LEU A 275 -4.09 12.00 10.28
N VAL A 276 -4.59 11.04 11.07
CA VAL A 276 -6.03 10.77 11.20
C VAL A 276 -6.76 12.03 11.66
N GLY A 277 -6.23 12.75 12.65
CA GLY A 277 -6.80 14.02 13.09
C GLY A 277 -6.81 15.11 12.00
N VAL A 278 -5.88 15.09 11.05
CA VAL A 278 -5.87 16.01 9.89
C VAL A 278 -6.92 15.60 8.86
N LEU A 279 -7.11 14.30 8.62
CA LEU A 279 -8.15 13.80 7.70
C LEU A 279 -9.57 14.20 8.14
N GLU A 280 -9.81 14.30 9.44
CA GLU A 280 -11.09 14.74 10.03
C GLU A 280 -11.30 16.27 10.00
N GLU A 281 -10.30 17.06 9.58
CA GLU A 281 -10.47 18.50 9.47
C GLU A 281 -11.52 18.87 8.40
N PRO A 282 -12.29 19.96 8.57
CA PRO A 282 -13.36 20.34 7.64
C PRO A 282 -12.95 20.45 6.17
N GLU A 283 -11.67 20.75 5.91
CA GLU A 283 -11.10 20.82 4.56
C GLU A 283 -10.99 19.45 3.88
N PHE A 284 -10.73 18.37 4.64
CA PHE A 284 -10.36 17.06 4.08
C PHE A 284 -11.41 15.97 4.31
N ARG A 285 -12.23 16.07 5.35
CA ARG A 285 -13.16 15.00 5.77
C ARG A 285 -14.19 14.62 4.71
N GLU A 286 -14.52 15.52 3.77
CA GLU A 286 -15.48 15.24 2.69
C GLU A 286 -14.79 14.71 1.42
N ALA A 287 -13.46 14.81 1.35
CA ALA A 287 -12.65 14.43 0.19
C ALA A 287 -11.87 13.12 0.42
N PHE A 288 -11.60 12.76 1.66
CA PHE A 288 -10.82 11.58 2.04
C PHE A 288 -11.55 10.77 3.11
N ARG A 289 -11.30 9.47 3.10
CA ARG A 289 -11.62 8.57 4.20
C ARG A 289 -10.52 7.54 4.35
N LEU A 290 -10.44 6.87 5.50
CA LEU A 290 -9.53 5.74 5.63
C LEU A 290 -9.92 4.63 4.64
N ALA A 291 -8.91 4.08 3.98
CA ALA A 291 -9.07 2.88 3.17
C ALA A 291 -9.41 1.67 4.07
N THR A 292 -10.29 0.82 3.60
CA THR A 292 -10.73 -0.43 4.24
C THR A 292 -10.34 -1.62 3.37
N VAL A 293 -10.64 -2.85 3.82
CA VAL A 293 -10.30 -4.07 3.06
C VAL A 293 -11.00 -4.08 1.69
N GLU A 294 -12.20 -3.52 1.61
CA GLU A 294 -12.99 -3.40 0.39
C GLU A 294 -12.35 -2.50 -0.68
N ASP A 295 -11.47 -1.57 -0.30
CA ASP A 295 -10.76 -0.73 -1.26
C ASP A 295 -9.60 -1.49 -1.88
N ASP A 296 -9.55 -1.56 -3.21
CA ASP A 296 -8.36 -2.07 -3.87
C ASP A 296 -7.19 -1.08 -3.78
N CYS A 297 -6.18 -1.46 -2.98
CA CYS A 297 -4.97 -0.68 -2.84
C CYS A 297 -4.15 -0.62 -4.12
N PHE A 298 -4.49 -1.42 -5.14
CA PHE A 298 -3.87 -1.39 -6.46
C PHE A 298 -4.75 -0.77 -7.55
N GLU A 299 -5.99 -0.40 -7.23
CA GLU A 299 -6.86 0.30 -8.15
C GLU A 299 -6.63 1.81 -8.10
N ARG A 300 -6.53 2.46 -9.27
CA ARG A 300 -6.42 3.92 -9.32
C ARG A 300 -7.76 4.55 -8.96
N PHE A 301 -7.74 5.52 -8.04
CA PHE A 301 -8.95 6.27 -7.72
C PHE A 301 -9.39 7.15 -8.91
N VAL A 302 -10.66 7.06 -9.30
CA VAL A 302 -11.28 7.86 -10.36
C VAL A 302 -12.35 8.74 -9.74
N GLY A 303 -11.94 9.86 -9.15
CA GLY A 303 -12.83 10.84 -8.52
C GLY A 303 -12.25 12.25 -8.54
N LYS A 304 -13.01 13.23 -8.05
CA LYS A 304 -12.57 14.64 -8.02
C LYS A 304 -11.43 14.81 -7.03
N THR A 305 -10.39 15.55 -7.40
CA THR A 305 -9.36 16.05 -6.47
C THR A 305 -9.98 17.14 -5.57
N ALA A 306 -9.58 17.17 -4.30
CA ALA A 306 -9.95 18.23 -3.35
C ALA A 306 -9.49 19.62 -3.83
#